data_AF-A0A7Y8X5S5-F1
#
_entry.id   AF-A0A7Y8X5S5-F1
#
_cell.length_a   1.000
_cell.length_b   1.000
_cell.length_c   1.000
_cell.angle_alpha   90.00
_cell.angle_beta   90.00
_cell.angle_gamma   90.00
#
_symmetry.space_group_name_H-M   'P 1'
#
loop_
_entity.id
_entity.type
_entity.pdbx_description
1 polymer ?
#
loop_
_entity_poly.entity_id
_entity_poly.type
_entity_poly.pdbx_seq_one_letter_code
_entity_poly.pdbx_strand_id
1 'polypeptide(L)'
;MGNFVLVPGAWLGAWAWDAVAAELRAAGHDVHPLTLSGLAERREAGAWAGQQTHVHDIVDAVECLDLHDVVLVGHSYSGIPVGQAAELIGDRLARVVFVDADVPVDGESFVSGWPG
;
A
#
# COMPACT_ATOMS: atom_id res chain seq x y z
N MET A 1 9.40 18.04 1.09
CA MET A 1 7.99 17.61 0.98
C MET A 1 7.99 16.34 0.15
N GLY A 2 7.12 15.38 0.44
CA GLY A 2 7.04 14.11 -0.29
C GLY A 2 5.67 13.48 -0.07
N ASN A 3 5.24 12.60 -0.98
CA ASN A 3 3.91 12.00 -0.98
C ASN A 3 3.96 10.61 -0.36
N PHE A 4 3.37 10.43 0.82
CA PHE A 4 3.31 9.14 1.50
C PHE A 4 2.01 8.41 1.18
N VAL A 5 2.10 7.27 0.50
CA VAL A 5 0.95 6.39 0.28
C VAL A 5 1.05 5.24 1.29
N LEU A 6 0.11 5.20 2.25
CA LEU A 6 0.16 4.27 3.38
C LEU A 6 -0.88 3.16 3.22
N VAL A 7 -0.43 1.93 3.03
CA VAL A 7 -1.30 0.78 2.73
C VAL A 7 -1.34 -0.18 3.92
N PRO A 8 -2.47 -0.28 4.63
CA PRO A 8 -2.64 -1.12 5.81
C PRO A 8 -2.88 -2.59 5.40
N GLY A 9 -2.72 -3.53 6.34
CA GLY A 9 -2.80 -4.99 6.08
C GLY A 9 -4.22 -5.54 5.82
N ALA A 10 -4.33 -6.85 5.57
CA ALA A 10 -5.52 -7.55 5.05
C ALA A 10 -6.84 -7.42 5.85
N TRP A 11 -6.85 -6.83 7.04
CA TRP A 11 -8.06 -6.62 7.86
C TRP A 11 -8.25 -5.18 8.31
N LEU A 12 -7.33 -4.30 7.92
CA LEU A 12 -7.25 -2.94 8.39
C LEU A 12 -7.71 -1.99 7.29
N GLY A 13 -8.20 -0.82 7.71
CA GLY A 13 -8.46 0.30 6.82
C GLY A 13 -7.44 1.40 7.02
N ALA A 14 -7.57 2.45 6.22
CA ALA A 14 -6.75 3.66 6.21
C ALA A 14 -6.59 4.28 7.61
N TRP A 15 -7.63 4.15 8.45
CA TRP A 15 -7.66 4.58 9.85
C TRP A 15 -6.51 4.01 10.70
N ALA A 16 -5.94 2.85 10.33
CA ALA A 16 -4.80 2.27 11.05
C ALA A 16 -3.55 3.16 11.00
N TRP A 17 -3.49 4.08 10.03
CA TRP A 17 -2.41 5.02 9.86
C TRP A 17 -2.68 6.41 10.45
N ASP A 18 -3.82 6.67 11.10
CA ASP A 18 -4.22 8.02 11.51
C ASP A 18 -3.16 8.75 12.35
N ALA A 19 -2.57 8.07 13.33
CA ALA A 19 -1.52 8.64 14.17
C ALA A 19 -0.23 8.93 13.37
N VAL A 20 0.20 8.00 12.52
CA VAL A 20 1.40 8.17 11.68
C VAL A 20 1.18 9.28 10.65
N ALA A 21 -0.01 9.34 10.07
CA ALA A 21 -0.38 10.36 9.10
C ALA A 21 -0.42 11.75 9.75
N ALA A 22 -0.86 11.87 11.00
CA ALA A 22 -0.80 13.13 11.74
C ALA A 22 0.65 13.61 11.92
N GLU A 23 1.57 12.73 12.35
CA GLU A 23 2.98 13.07 12.53
C GLU A 23 3.68 13.45 11.21
N LEU A 24 3.45 12.68 10.15
CA LEU A 24 4.02 12.96 8.83
C LEU A 24 3.50 14.29 8.25
N ARG A 25 2.21 14.58 8.43
CA ARG A 25 1.63 15.88 8.03
C ARG A 25 2.22 17.02 8.85
N ALA A 26 2.41 16.84 10.16
CA ALA A 26 3.04 17.83 11.03
C ALA A 26 4.51 18.12 10.61
N ALA A 27 5.19 17.11 10.06
CA ALA A 27 6.51 17.25 9.47
C ALA A 27 6.52 17.89 8.05
N GLY A 28 5.36 18.24 7.50
CA GLY A 28 5.24 18.91 6.20
C GLY A 28 5.23 17.96 5.00
N HIS A 29 4.70 16.75 5.17
CA HIS A 29 4.48 15.81 4.07
C HIS A 29 3.00 15.69 3.71
N ASP A 30 2.73 15.35 2.45
CA ASP A 30 1.41 14.95 2.00
C ASP A 30 1.22 13.46 2.26
N VAL A 31 0.07 13.08 2.80
CA VAL A 31 -0.16 11.70 3.28
C VAL A 31 -1.52 11.19 2.81
N HIS A 32 -1.48 10.05 2.14
CA HIS A 32 -2.57 9.37 1.47
C HIS A 32 -2.72 7.93 2.03
N PRO A 33 -3.38 7.75 3.18
CA PRO A 33 -3.76 6.43 3.64
C PRO A 33 -4.78 5.79 2.68
N LEU A 34 -4.54 4.56 2.25
CA LEU A 34 -5.33 3.89 1.22
C LEU A 34 -5.87 2.55 1.71
N THR A 35 -7.19 2.44 1.83
CA THR A 35 -7.84 1.13 2.01
C THR A 35 -7.99 0.44 0.67
N LEU A 36 -7.58 -0.82 0.60
CA LEU A 36 -7.68 -1.63 -0.60
C LEU A 36 -9.11 -2.16 -0.79
N SER A 37 -9.48 -2.47 -2.03
CA SER A 37 -10.77 -3.07 -2.39
C SER A 37 -11.02 -4.35 -1.59
N GLY A 38 -12.26 -4.60 -1.16
CA GLY A 38 -12.63 -5.79 -0.40
C GLY A 38 -12.21 -5.76 1.06
N LEU A 39 -11.50 -4.72 1.53
CA LEU A 39 -11.03 -4.61 2.92
C LEU A 39 -11.76 -3.52 3.70
N ALA A 40 -11.95 -3.74 5.00
CA ALA A 40 -12.47 -2.77 5.97
C ALA A 40 -13.71 -1.98 5.46
N GLU A 41 -13.63 -0.65 5.37
CA GLU A 41 -14.72 0.20 4.88
C GLU A 41 -15.03 -0.01 3.39
N ARG A 42 -14.10 -0.57 2.62
CA ARG A 42 -14.26 -0.96 1.22
C ARG A 42 -14.65 -2.43 1.03
N ARG A 43 -15.09 -3.14 2.07
CA ARG A 43 -15.49 -4.57 1.97
C ARG A 43 -16.51 -4.87 0.86
N GLU A 44 -17.42 -3.94 0.57
CA GLU A 44 -18.45 -4.09 -0.47
C GLU A 44 -17.91 -3.75 -1.87
N ALA A 45 -16.81 -3.00 -1.92
CA ALA A 45 -16.15 -2.60 -3.17
C ALA A 45 -15.19 -3.71 -3.60
N GLY A 46 -15.59 -4.54 -4.54
CA GLY A 46 -14.78 -5.65 -5.02
C GLY A 46 -15.01 -6.93 -4.22
N ALA A 47 -16.22 -7.49 -4.33
CA ALA A 47 -16.59 -8.79 -3.75
C ALA A 47 -15.68 -9.96 -4.19
N TRP A 48 -14.81 -9.74 -5.18
CA TRP A 48 -13.80 -10.67 -5.70
C TRP A 48 -12.41 -10.03 -5.77
N ALA A 49 -12.14 -9.03 -4.92
CA ALA A 49 -10.84 -8.37 -4.88
C ALA A 49 -9.75 -9.39 -4.53
N GLY A 50 -8.74 -9.45 -5.39
CA GLY A 50 -7.57 -10.29 -5.21
C GLY A 50 -6.29 -9.46 -5.23
N GLN A 51 -5.15 -10.13 -5.13
CA GLN A 51 -3.84 -9.49 -5.13
C GLN A 51 -3.65 -8.47 -6.27
N GLN A 52 -3.99 -8.83 -7.51
CA GLN A 52 -3.86 -7.91 -8.65
C GLN A 52 -4.83 -6.72 -8.58
N THR A 53 -6.01 -6.90 -7.98
CA THR A 53 -6.91 -5.77 -7.69
C THR A 53 -6.25 -4.79 -6.73
N HIS A 54 -5.60 -5.30 -5.69
CA HIS A 54 -4.90 -4.45 -4.71
C HIS A 54 -3.69 -3.74 -5.29
N VAL A 55 -2.97 -4.36 -6.23
CA VAL A 55 -1.90 -3.69 -6.98
C VAL A 55 -2.48 -2.50 -7.75
N HIS A 56 -3.56 -2.73 -8.51
CA HIS A 56 -4.20 -1.65 -9.27
C HIS A 56 -4.79 -0.55 -8.38
N ASP A 57 -5.39 -0.88 -7.22
CA ASP A 57 -5.86 0.14 -6.27
C ASP A 57 -4.74 1.13 -5.90
N ILE A 58 -3.51 0.64 -5.72
CA ILE A 58 -2.35 1.47 -5.36
C ILE A 58 -1.87 2.29 -6.55
N VAL A 59 -1.72 1.66 -7.73
CA VAL A 59 -1.29 2.34 -8.96
C VAL A 59 -2.28 3.44 -9.32
N ASP A 60 -3.57 3.12 -9.35
CA ASP A 60 -4.65 4.06 -9.67
C ASP A 60 -4.66 5.24 -8.70
N ALA A 61 -4.44 5.00 -7.40
CA ALA A 61 -4.37 6.07 -6.41
C ALA A 61 -3.21 7.04 -6.68
N VAL A 62 -2.04 6.51 -7.06
CA VAL A 62 -0.86 7.32 -7.43
C VAL A 62 -1.09 8.09 -8.72
N GLU A 63 -1.62 7.44 -9.75
CA GLU A 63 -1.80 8.05 -11.08
C GLU A 63 -2.94 9.06 -11.11
N CYS A 64 -4.08 8.74 -10.50
CA CYS A 64 -5.25 9.63 -10.50
C CYS A 64 -5.03 10.91 -9.69
N LEU A 65 -4.16 10.86 -8.68
CA LEU A 65 -3.73 12.02 -7.91
C LEU A 65 -2.47 12.70 -8.50
N ASP A 66 -1.93 12.15 -9.60
CA ASP A 66 -0.71 12.59 -10.26
C ASP A 66 0.48 12.78 -9.29
N LEU A 67 0.66 11.80 -8.40
CA LEU A 67 1.70 11.90 -7.37
C LEU A 67 3.10 11.63 -7.95
N HIS A 68 4.08 12.36 -7.44
CA HIS A 68 5.51 12.19 -7.69
C HIS A 68 6.27 12.20 -6.36
N ASP A 69 7.54 11.79 -6.35
CA ASP A 69 8.34 11.64 -5.13
C ASP A 69 7.63 10.76 -4.08
N VAL A 70 7.02 9.66 -4.54
CA VAL A 70 6.15 8.79 -3.75
C VAL A 70 6.97 7.91 -2.82
N VAL A 71 6.65 7.96 -1.53
CA VAL A 71 7.08 6.97 -0.54
C VAL A 71 5.92 6.01 -0.31
N LEU A 72 6.05 4.80 -0.87
CA LEU A 72 5.02 3.78 -0.78
C LEU A 72 5.29 2.88 0.43
N VAL A 73 4.33 2.80 1.35
CA VAL A 73 4.48 2.09 2.63
C VAL A 73 3.47 0.96 2.71
N GLY A 74 3.94 -0.27 2.93
CA GLY A 74 3.10 -1.46 3.08
C GLY A 74 3.27 -2.13 4.44
N HIS A 75 2.16 -2.45 5.10
CA HIS A 75 2.16 -3.23 6.34
C HIS A 75 1.56 -4.63 6.17
N SER A 76 2.18 -5.64 6.79
CA SER A 76 1.73 -7.04 6.74
C SER A 76 1.54 -7.53 5.28
N TYR A 77 0.39 -8.14 4.98
CA TYR A 77 -0.03 -8.58 3.65
C TYR A 77 0.28 -7.57 2.54
N SER A 78 0.12 -6.28 2.83
CA SER A 78 0.18 -5.23 1.82
C SER A 78 1.59 -5.00 1.30
N GLY A 79 2.62 -5.55 1.93
CA GLY A 79 3.96 -5.57 1.36
C GLY A 79 4.00 -6.24 -0.02
N ILE A 80 3.19 -7.28 -0.26
CA ILE A 80 3.10 -7.91 -1.58
C ILE A 80 2.59 -6.96 -2.67
N PRO A 81 1.35 -6.41 -2.59
CA PRO A 81 0.86 -5.49 -3.62
C PRO A 81 1.63 -4.17 -3.65
N VAL A 82 2.20 -3.69 -2.54
CA VAL A 82 3.07 -2.50 -2.52
C VAL A 82 4.35 -2.73 -3.32
N GLY A 83 5.04 -3.85 -3.13
CA GLY A 83 6.25 -4.15 -3.89
C GLY A 83 5.97 -4.33 -5.38
N GLN A 84 4.82 -4.92 -5.74
CA GLN A 84 4.41 -5.04 -7.14
C GLN A 84 4.00 -3.69 -7.75
N ALA A 85 3.28 -2.84 -7.02
CA ALA A 85 2.88 -1.52 -7.49
C ALA A 85 4.09 -0.59 -7.66
N ALA A 86 5.13 -0.74 -6.83
CA ALA A 86 6.37 0.02 -6.93
C ALA A 86 7.04 -0.09 -8.31
N GLU A 87 7.01 -1.28 -8.92
CA GLU A 87 7.51 -1.49 -10.29
C GLU A 87 6.66 -0.78 -11.35
N LEU A 88 5.34 -0.68 -11.12
CA LEU A 88 4.39 -0.13 -12.10
C LEU A 88 4.33 1.39 -12.08
N ILE A 89 4.51 2.03 -10.92
CA ILE A 89 4.50 3.49 -10.81
C ILE A 89 5.83 4.14 -11.25
N GLY A 90 6.86 3.33 -11.48
CA GLY A 90 8.09 3.72 -12.17
C GLY A 90 8.81 4.93 -11.56
N ASP A 91 9.02 5.96 -12.38
CA ASP A 91 9.76 7.18 -12.02
C ASP A 91 9.06 8.07 -10.98
N ARG A 92 7.80 7.79 -10.66
CA ARG A 92 7.07 8.47 -9.58
C ARG A 92 7.53 8.00 -8.20
N LEU A 93 8.16 6.83 -8.10
CA LEU A 93 8.60 6.23 -6.84
C LEU A 93 9.91 6.84 -6.35
N ALA A 94 9.89 7.40 -5.13
CA ALA A 94 11.09 7.79 -4.41
C ALA A 94 11.63 6.64 -3.54
N ARG A 95 10.76 5.94 -2.80
CA ARG A 95 11.14 4.82 -1.91
C ARG A 95 9.98 3.88 -1.65
N VAL A 96 10.30 2.62 -1.35
CA VAL A 96 9.38 1.64 -0.76
C VAL A 96 9.79 1.37 0.69
N VAL A 97 8.82 1.29 1.60
CA VAL A 97 9.02 0.98 3.01
C VAL A 97 8.09 -0.18 3.40
N PHE A 98 8.67 -1.23 3.98
CA PHE A 98 7.97 -2.38 4.51
C PHE A 98 7.93 -2.31 6.03
N VAL A 99 6.75 -2.39 6.64
CA VAL A 99 6.55 -2.32 8.09
C VAL A 99 5.91 -3.62 8.55
N ASP A 100 6.68 -4.48 9.23
CA ASP A 100 6.25 -5.83 9.63
C ASP A 100 5.44 -6.54 8.53
N ALA A 101 6.01 -6.50 7.32
CA ALA A 101 5.34 -6.85 6.08
C ALA A 101 6.05 -7.96 5.33
N ASP A 102 5.26 -8.70 4.56
CA ASP A 102 5.77 -9.69 3.62
C ASP A 102 6.45 -8.98 2.45
N VAL A 103 7.69 -9.36 2.17
CA VAL A 103 8.47 -8.81 1.07
C VAL A 103 8.31 -9.76 -0.14
N PRO A 104 7.83 -9.27 -1.29
CA PRO A 104 7.64 -10.14 -2.45
C PRO A 104 8.98 -10.69 -2.93
N VAL A 105 9.03 -12.01 -3.14
CA VAL A 105 10.14 -12.73 -3.76
C VAL A 105 9.65 -13.30 -5.08
N ASP A 106 10.45 -13.13 -6.14
CA ASP A 106 10.08 -13.62 -7.47
C ASP A 106 9.84 -15.14 -7.45
N GLY A 107 8.71 -15.57 -8.02
CA GLY A 107 8.29 -16.97 -8.05
C GLY A 107 7.72 -17.54 -6.76
N GLU A 108 7.65 -16.78 -5.66
CA GLU A 108 7.11 -17.26 -4.38
C GLU A 108 5.69 -16.77 -4.09
N SER A 109 4.93 -17.57 -3.35
CA SER A 109 3.61 -17.20 -2.86
C SER A 109 3.70 -16.54 -1.49
N PHE A 110 2.73 -15.69 -1.16
CA PHE A 110 2.59 -15.10 0.17
C PHE A 110 2.63 -16.13 1.32
N VAL A 111 2.05 -17.31 1.10
CA VAL A 111 1.99 -18.37 2.11
C VAL A 111 3.27 -19.22 2.17
N SER A 112 4.24 -19.01 1.27
CA SER A 112 5.49 -19.78 1.24
C SER A 112 6.34 -19.61 2.50
N GLY A 113 6.23 -18.46 3.18
CA GLY A 113 6.96 -18.16 4.42
C GLY A 113 6.31 -18.72 5.69
N TRP A 114 5.12 -19.33 5.61
CA TRP A 114 4.40 -19.81 6.79
C TRP A 114 4.79 -21.27 7.09
N PRO A 115 5.13 -21.61 8.34
CA PRO A 115 5.35 -23.00 8.72
C PRO A 115 4.04 -23.78 8.54
N GLY A 116 4.11 -24.88 7.78
CA GLY A 116 3.00 -25.80 7.56
C GLY A 116 2.68 -26.68 8.76
#